data_AF-A0A937VTV2-F1
#
_entry.id   AF-A0A937VTV2-F1
#
_cell.length_a   1.000
_cell.length_b   1.000
_cell.length_c   1.000
_cell.angle_alpha   90.00
_cell.angle_beta   90.00
_cell.angle_gamma   90.00
#
_symmetry.space_group_name_H-M   'P 1'
#
loop_
_entity.id
_entity.type
_entity.pdbx_description
1 polymer ?
#
loop_
_entity_poly.entity_id
_entity_poly.type
_entity_poly.pdbx_seq_one_letter_code
_entity_poly.pdbx_strand_id
1 'polypeptide(L)'
;MVVKTVKVSQKSRRGFWFFIILIVVFSFIGFKTYRWVKQSLWDGQNRFNLVVNPSGDAAVLIVSFNPTEKKVNALVIPTGTFIETIHGYGPYRIEAIYNLGELNGQGGQLLSGSLQYYLGLPIDGFIAQQNSFLKNGREGLHLFVLDQFYGALKGKGKTNLSRWDLLRLWWFFRNVRSDKVNLVDLGQTSASELIDLPDGTQAR
;
A
#
# COMPACT_ATOMS: atom_id res chain seq x y z
N MET A 1 -63.15 -52.06 6.95
CA MET A 1 -62.16 -51.11 7.53
C MET A 1 -61.27 -50.60 6.43
N VAL A 2 -61.32 -49.31 6.08
CA VAL A 2 -60.44 -48.72 5.07
C VAL A 2 -59.34 -47.96 5.79
N VAL A 3 -58.12 -48.48 5.75
CA VAL A 3 -56.93 -47.82 6.32
C VAL A 3 -56.45 -46.76 5.34
N LYS A 4 -56.62 -45.48 5.68
CA LYS A 4 -56.02 -44.36 4.95
C LYS A 4 -54.54 -44.27 5.31
N THR A 5 -53.66 -44.54 4.37
CA THR A 5 -52.23 -44.28 4.50
C THR A 5 -51.96 -42.78 4.31
N VAL A 6 -51.49 -42.13 5.38
CA VAL A 6 -51.07 -40.73 5.37
C VAL A 6 -49.74 -40.62 4.62
N LYS A 7 -49.75 -40.04 3.41
CA LYS A 7 -48.52 -39.65 2.70
C LYS A 7 -47.86 -38.49 3.45
N VAL A 8 -46.83 -38.80 4.22
CA VAL A 8 -45.97 -37.79 4.85
C VAL A 8 -45.27 -36.98 3.75
N SER A 9 -45.60 -35.70 3.68
CA SER A 9 -45.07 -34.74 2.70
C SER A 9 -43.56 -34.57 2.87
N GLN A 10 -42.77 -35.23 2.02
CA GLN A 10 -41.31 -35.10 1.93
C GLN A 10 -40.82 -33.73 1.41
N LYS A 11 -41.72 -32.77 1.11
CA LYS A 11 -41.41 -31.52 0.41
C LYS A 11 -40.68 -30.47 1.27
N SER A 12 -40.64 -30.61 2.61
CA SER A 12 -40.04 -29.60 3.51
C SER A 12 -38.52 -29.76 3.76
N ARG A 13 -37.93 -30.94 3.51
CA ARG A 13 -36.51 -31.18 3.81
C ARG A 13 -35.55 -30.47 2.84
N ARG A 14 -35.93 -30.29 1.57
CA ARG A 14 -35.08 -29.60 0.57
C ARG A 14 -34.96 -28.10 0.84
N GLY A 15 -36.04 -27.44 1.29
CA GLY A 15 -36.02 -26.02 1.65
C GLY A 15 -35.19 -25.74 2.91
N PHE A 16 -35.23 -26.64 3.90
CA PHE A 16 -34.42 -26.54 5.10
C PHE A 16 -32.91 -26.64 4.81
N TRP A 17 -32.49 -27.58 3.95
CA TRP A 17 -31.10 -27.70 3.52
C TRP A 17 -30.61 -26.49 2.72
N PHE A 18 -31.45 -25.92 1.85
CA PHE A 18 -31.12 -24.69 1.14
C PHE A 18 -30.86 -23.52 2.11
N PHE A 19 -31.67 -23.38 3.16
CA PHE A 19 -31.49 -22.34 4.18
C PHE A 19 -30.20 -22.53 4.99
N ILE A 20 -29.87 -23.77 5.35
CA ILE A 20 -28.59 -24.09 6.00
C ILE A 20 -27.40 -23.73 5.10
N ILE A 21 -27.44 -24.12 3.82
CA ILE A 21 -26.38 -23.78 2.85
C ILE A 21 -26.22 -22.27 2.75
N LEU A 22 -27.34 -21.52 2.70
CA LEU A 22 -27.32 -20.07 2.65
C LEU A 22 -26.68 -19.46 3.90
N ILE A 23 -27.05 -19.92 5.11
CA ILE A 23 -26.41 -19.46 6.37
C ILE A 23 -24.91 -19.77 6.36
N VAL A 24 -24.51 -20.97 5.96
CA VAL A 24 -23.09 -21.36 5.91
C VAL A 24 -22.32 -20.47 4.93
N VAL A 25 -22.88 -20.19 3.76
CA VAL A 25 -22.28 -19.28 2.78
C VAL A 25 -22.18 -17.86 3.34
N PHE A 26 -23.24 -17.32 3.93
CA PHE A 26 -23.21 -15.98 4.54
C PHE A 26 -22.23 -15.89 5.72
N SER A 27 -22.15 -16.92 6.56
CA SER A 27 -21.23 -16.98 7.69
C SER A 27 -19.77 -17.08 7.23
N PHE A 28 -19.51 -17.84 6.16
CA PHE A 28 -18.19 -17.93 5.53
C PHE A 28 -17.76 -16.59 4.89
N ILE A 29 -18.68 -15.93 4.18
CA ILE A 29 -18.45 -14.59 3.62
C ILE A 29 -18.19 -13.60 4.76
N GLY A 30 -19.05 -13.60 5.79
CA GLY A 30 -18.92 -12.74 6.96
C GLY A 30 -17.59 -12.92 7.69
N PHE A 31 -17.15 -14.15 7.90
CA PHE A 31 -15.86 -14.46 8.52
C PHE A 31 -14.68 -13.96 7.69
N LYS A 32 -14.72 -14.13 6.36
CA LYS A 32 -13.68 -13.59 5.46
C LYS A 32 -13.63 -12.06 5.51
N THR A 33 -14.78 -11.41 5.39
CA THR A 33 -14.89 -9.94 5.44
C THR A 33 -14.41 -9.40 6.78
N TYR A 34 -14.79 -10.04 7.89
CA TYR A 34 -14.34 -9.64 9.23
C TYR A 34 -12.81 -9.72 9.37
N ARG A 35 -12.19 -10.81 8.88
CA ARG A 35 -10.72 -10.92 8.87
C ARG A 35 -10.05 -9.82 8.04
N TRP A 36 -10.64 -9.47 6.90
CA TRP A 36 -10.10 -8.42 6.03
C TRP A 36 -10.16 -7.04 6.68
N VAL A 37 -11.23 -6.74 7.41
CA VAL A 37 -11.38 -5.47 8.14
C VAL A 37 -10.45 -5.41 9.36
N LYS A 38 -10.27 -6.52 10.09
CA LYS A 38 -9.41 -6.53 11.28
C LYS A 38 -7.92 -6.35 10.98
N GLN A 39 -7.48 -6.71 9.76
CA GLN A 39 -6.09 -6.55 9.30
C GLN A 39 -5.81 -5.16 8.71
N SER A 40 -6.79 -4.27 8.75
CA SER A 40 -6.71 -2.91 8.26
C SER A 40 -5.68 -2.10 9.04
N LEU A 41 -4.69 -1.52 8.34
CA LEU A 41 -3.77 -0.56 8.93
C LEU A 41 -4.34 0.86 8.98
N TRP A 42 -5.28 1.20 8.08
CA TRP A 42 -5.84 2.55 8.01
C TRP A 42 -7.26 2.62 8.56
N ASP A 43 -7.58 3.56 9.44
CA ASP A 43 -8.94 3.73 9.96
C ASP A 43 -9.85 4.58 9.06
N GLY A 44 -9.29 5.26 8.05
CA GLY A 44 -10.02 6.19 7.17
C GLY A 44 -10.24 7.58 7.77
N GLN A 45 -9.76 7.84 8.99
CA GLN A 45 -9.98 9.09 9.73
C GLN A 45 -8.67 9.81 10.04
N ASN A 46 -7.61 9.06 10.35
CA ASN A 46 -6.30 9.60 10.64
C ASN A 46 -5.44 9.70 9.38
N ARG A 47 -4.40 10.54 9.48
CA ARG A 47 -3.38 10.66 8.43
C ARG A 47 -2.72 9.30 8.22
N PHE A 48 -2.48 8.96 6.96
CA PHE A 48 -1.81 7.73 6.58
C PHE A 48 -0.62 8.05 5.68
N ASN A 49 0.57 7.60 6.04
CA ASN A 49 1.80 7.81 5.30
C ASN A 49 2.27 6.49 4.68
N LEU A 50 2.39 6.49 3.37
CA LEU A 50 2.67 5.30 2.57
C LEU A 50 3.97 5.48 1.79
N VAL A 51 4.90 4.55 1.93
CA VAL A 51 6.05 4.46 1.03
C VAL A 51 5.64 3.72 -0.23
N VAL A 52 5.95 4.30 -1.38
CA VAL A 52 5.75 3.69 -2.69
C VAL A 52 7.12 3.53 -3.32
N ASN A 53 7.55 2.27 -3.47
CA ASN A 53 8.81 1.91 -4.08
C ASN A 53 8.57 1.28 -5.47
N PRO A 54 8.69 2.07 -6.55
CA PRO A 54 8.85 1.50 -7.88
C PRO A 54 10.17 0.74 -7.92
N SER A 55 10.15 -0.59 -8.01
CA SER A 55 11.38 -1.38 -7.97
C SER A 55 12.33 -1.00 -9.12
N GLY A 56 13.63 -1.04 -8.86
CA GLY A 56 14.69 -0.65 -9.80
C GLY A 56 15.34 0.68 -9.40
N ASP A 57 15.97 1.36 -10.35
CA ASP A 57 16.65 2.64 -10.15
C ASP A 57 15.68 3.85 -10.20
N ALA A 58 14.44 3.65 -9.75
CA ALA A 58 13.41 4.68 -9.75
C ALA A 58 13.32 5.38 -8.39
N ALA A 59 12.91 6.64 -8.40
CA ALA A 59 12.77 7.45 -7.19
C ALA A 59 11.71 6.86 -6.25
N VAL A 60 12.01 6.83 -4.95
CA VAL A 60 11.07 6.38 -3.91
C VAL A 60 10.14 7.53 -3.54
N LEU A 61 8.86 7.23 -3.33
CA LEU A 61 7.89 8.25 -2.90
C LEU A 61 7.36 7.97 -1.52
N ILE A 62 7.06 9.04 -0.79
CA ILE A 62 6.24 9.00 0.42
C ILE A 62 4.95 9.76 0.13
N VAL A 63 3.83 9.07 0.19
CA VAL A 63 2.50 9.62 -0.05
C VAL A 63 1.74 9.72 1.26
N SER A 64 1.42 10.94 1.67
CA SER A 64 0.67 11.26 2.88
C SER A 64 -0.78 11.58 2.52
N PHE A 65 -1.71 10.76 3.00
CA PHE A 65 -3.15 10.93 2.84
C PHE A 65 -3.72 11.63 4.07
N ASN A 66 -4.33 12.82 3.89
CA ASN A 66 -5.02 13.55 4.95
C ASN A 66 -6.53 13.54 4.68
N PRO A 67 -7.30 12.65 5.32
CA PRO A 67 -8.74 12.53 5.08
C PRO A 67 -9.55 13.73 5.57
N THR A 68 -9.14 14.37 6.66
CA THR A 68 -9.81 15.57 7.21
C THR A 68 -9.83 16.72 6.21
N GLU A 69 -8.69 16.96 5.56
CA GLU A 69 -8.57 18.05 4.57
C GLU A 69 -8.87 17.60 3.13
N LYS A 70 -9.09 16.30 2.90
CA LYS A 70 -9.17 15.67 1.58
C LYS A 70 -7.98 16.08 0.69
N LYS A 71 -6.78 16.03 1.27
CA LYS A 71 -5.52 16.41 0.63
C LYS A 71 -4.54 15.24 0.60
N VAL A 72 -3.67 15.26 -0.39
CA VAL A 72 -2.59 14.29 -0.54
C VAL A 72 -1.29 15.04 -0.79
N ASN A 73 -0.26 14.70 -0.02
CA ASN A 73 1.08 15.24 -0.24
C ASN A 73 1.99 14.09 -0.66
N ALA A 74 2.68 14.23 -1.78
CA ALA A 74 3.70 13.28 -2.23
C ALA A 74 5.07 13.94 -2.12
N LEU A 75 5.96 13.26 -1.40
CA LEU A 75 7.38 13.59 -1.31
C LEU A 75 8.15 12.62 -2.20
N VAL A 76 8.88 13.14 -3.18
CA VAL A 76 9.77 12.34 -4.03
C VAL A 76 11.17 12.42 -3.44
N ILE A 77 11.75 11.24 -3.19
CA ILE A 77 13.11 11.09 -2.73
C ILE A 77 13.95 10.65 -3.94
N PRO A 78 14.91 11.48 -4.39
CA PRO A 78 15.67 11.20 -5.58
C PRO A 78 16.54 9.95 -5.39
N THR A 79 16.84 9.28 -6.49
CA THR A 79 17.81 8.17 -6.48
C THR A 79 19.21 8.70 -6.14
N GLY A 80 20.04 7.83 -5.58
CA GLY A 80 21.35 8.19 -5.08
C GLY A 80 21.35 8.92 -3.72
N THR A 81 20.16 9.18 -3.14
CA THR A 81 20.06 9.72 -1.77
C THR A 81 20.61 8.72 -0.78
N PHE A 82 21.63 9.10 -0.01
CA PHE A 82 22.14 8.26 1.07
C PHE A 82 21.33 8.48 2.35
N ILE A 83 20.77 7.39 2.89
CA ILE A 83 20.09 7.41 4.19
C ILE A 83 20.67 6.33 5.11
N GLU A 84 20.70 6.65 6.40
CA GLU A 84 21.02 5.69 7.45
C GLU A 84 19.92 4.63 7.54
N THR A 85 20.33 3.36 7.52
CA THR A 85 19.40 2.24 7.65
C THR A 85 19.19 1.84 9.11
N ILE A 86 18.00 1.35 9.41
CA ILE A 86 17.75 0.71 10.71
C ILE A 86 18.47 -0.64 10.79
N HIS A 87 18.56 -1.21 12.01
CA HIS A 87 19.23 -2.48 12.30
C HIS A 87 20.76 -2.50 12.09
N GLY A 88 21.39 -1.34 11.87
CA GLY A 88 22.84 -1.20 11.87
C GLY A 88 23.54 -1.63 10.58
N TYR A 89 22.84 -1.66 9.44
CA TYR A 89 23.50 -1.90 8.14
C TYR A 89 24.33 -0.69 7.66
N GLY A 90 24.15 0.49 8.27
CA GLY A 90 24.86 1.73 7.92
C GLY A 90 24.19 2.51 6.78
N PRO A 91 24.89 3.47 6.17
CA PRO A 91 24.33 4.29 5.11
C PRO A 91 24.25 3.54 3.79
N TYR A 92 23.08 3.59 3.14
CA TYR A 92 22.85 3.03 1.81
C TYR A 92 22.13 4.03 0.92
N ARG A 93 22.34 3.91 -0.39
CA ARG A 93 21.50 4.57 -1.39
C ARG A 93 20.06 4.06 -1.27
N ILE A 94 19.10 4.98 -1.29
CA ILE A 94 17.70 4.67 -1.00
C ILE A 94 17.11 3.55 -1.89
N GLU A 95 17.45 3.55 -3.18
CA GLU A 95 17.00 2.55 -4.15
C GLU A 95 17.47 1.12 -3.82
N ALA A 96 18.62 0.98 -3.14
CA ALA A 96 19.19 -0.31 -2.79
C ALA A 96 18.59 -0.93 -1.52
N ILE A 97 18.02 -0.10 -0.63
CA ILE A 97 17.58 -0.54 0.72
C ILE A 97 16.49 -1.59 0.66
N TYR A 98 15.55 -1.47 -0.29
CA TYR A 98 14.52 -2.48 -0.46
C TYR A 98 15.10 -3.85 -0.81
N ASN A 99 16.02 -3.90 -1.77
CA ASN A 99 16.65 -5.14 -2.21
C ASN A 99 17.52 -5.74 -1.09
N LEU A 100 18.20 -4.89 -0.30
CA LEU A 100 18.93 -5.31 0.88
C LEU A 100 18.00 -6.01 1.90
N GLY A 101 16.84 -5.43 2.18
CA GLY A 101 15.88 -6.01 3.11
C GLY A 101 15.22 -7.28 2.58
N GLU A 102 15.07 -7.40 1.25
CA GLU A 102 14.52 -8.61 0.62
C GLU A 102 15.38 -9.86 0.87
N LEU A 103 16.70 -9.70 1.06
CA LEU A 103 17.60 -10.80 1.42
C LEU A 103 17.17 -11.51 2.72
N ASN A 104 16.52 -10.77 3.63
CA ASN A 104 16.01 -11.28 4.90
C ASN A 104 14.47 -11.33 4.96
N GLY A 105 13.78 -11.16 3.82
CA GLY A 105 12.31 -11.14 3.76
C GLY A 105 11.66 -9.89 4.38
N GLN A 106 12.43 -8.81 4.55
CA GLN A 106 12.03 -7.56 5.20
C GLN A 106 12.14 -6.33 4.28
N GLY A 107 12.11 -6.50 2.94
CA GLY A 107 12.41 -5.41 1.99
C GLY A 107 11.64 -4.12 2.25
N GLY A 108 10.32 -4.22 2.29
CA GLY A 108 9.46 -3.06 2.55
C GLY A 108 9.60 -2.51 3.96
N GLN A 109 9.74 -3.38 4.97
CA GLN A 109 9.89 -2.99 6.37
C GLN A 109 11.21 -2.26 6.64
N LEU A 110 12.31 -2.74 6.04
CA LEU A 110 13.62 -2.10 6.15
C LEU A 110 13.59 -0.72 5.50
N LEU A 111 13.03 -0.61 4.29
CA LEU A 111 12.91 0.68 3.60
C LEU A 111 12.02 1.66 4.38
N SER A 112 10.81 1.25 4.76
CA SER A 112 9.90 2.11 5.51
C SER A 112 10.46 2.50 6.88
N GLY A 113 11.08 1.56 7.59
CA GLY A 113 11.68 1.82 8.90
C GLY A 113 12.89 2.75 8.81
N SER A 114 13.74 2.59 7.79
CA SER A 114 14.88 3.48 7.54
C SER A 114 14.43 4.89 7.16
N LEU A 115 13.42 5.02 6.29
CA LEU A 115 12.84 6.32 5.96
C LEU A 115 12.16 7.00 7.14
N GLN A 116 11.46 6.23 7.98
CA GLN A 116 10.87 6.74 9.21
C GLN A 116 11.96 7.24 10.17
N TYR A 117 13.04 6.49 10.34
CA TYR A 117 14.17 6.89 11.18
C TYR A 117 14.87 8.15 10.63
N TYR A 118 15.13 8.19 9.32
CA TYR A 118 15.84 9.30 8.66
C TYR A 118 15.03 10.60 8.64
N LEU A 119 13.73 10.54 8.31
CA LEU A 119 12.88 11.73 8.18
C LEU A 119 12.19 12.13 9.49
N GLY A 120 12.16 11.25 10.50
CA GLY A 120 11.42 11.49 11.74
C GLY A 120 9.90 11.55 11.54
N LEU A 121 9.38 10.95 10.46
CA LEU A 121 7.96 10.92 10.11
C LEU A 121 7.41 9.50 10.25
N PRO A 122 6.23 9.30 10.86
CA PRO A 122 5.64 7.96 10.97
C PRO A 122 5.30 7.42 9.58
N ILE A 123 5.68 6.18 9.29
CA ILE A 123 5.36 5.50 8.03
C ILE A 123 4.51 4.27 8.35
N ASP A 124 3.27 4.29 7.90
CA ASP A 124 2.26 3.30 8.29
C ASP A 124 2.28 2.07 7.38
N GLY A 125 2.68 2.24 6.12
CA GLY A 125 2.74 1.13 5.18
C GLY A 125 3.67 1.34 4.00
N PHE A 126 3.80 0.29 3.20
CA PHE A 126 4.56 0.31 1.96
C PHE A 126 3.85 -0.43 0.83
N ILE A 127 4.10 -0.01 -0.40
CA ILE A 127 3.83 -0.74 -1.64
C ILE A 127 5.13 -0.79 -2.44
N ALA A 128 5.56 -1.99 -2.82
CA ALA A 128 6.73 -2.18 -3.67
C ALA A 128 6.33 -2.99 -4.92
N GLN A 129 6.51 -2.42 -6.11
CA GLN A 129 6.12 -3.05 -7.37
C GLN A 129 7.18 -2.94 -8.45
N GLN A 130 7.39 -4.05 -9.15
CA GLN A 130 8.29 -4.11 -10.28
C GLN A 130 7.69 -3.43 -11.52
N ASN A 131 8.54 -2.76 -12.30
CA ASN A 131 8.21 -2.17 -13.61
C ASN A 131 7.20 -1.02 -13.56
N SER A 132 7.29 -0.16 -12.56
CA SER A 132 6.50 1.06 -12.51
C SER A 132 7.41 2.27 -12.59
N PHE A 133 7.08 3.20 -13.50
CA PHE A 133 7.87 4.41 -13.70
C PHE A 133 7.01 5.62 -13.38
N LEU A 134 7.57 6.51 -12.58
CA LEU A 134 6.99 7.83 -12.37
C LEU A 134 7.05 8.62 -13.68
N LYS A 135 5.89 9.02 -14.18
CA LYS A 135 5.81 10.02 -15.25
C LYS A 135 5.88 11.40 -14.62
N ASN A 136 6.61 12.31 -15.26
CA ASN A 136 6.78 13.68 -14.77
C ASN A 136 5.46 14.45 -14.69
N GLY A 137 5.28 15.24 -13.63
CA GLY A 137 4.14 16.14 -13.42
C GLY A 137 3.06 15.61 -12.47
N ARG A 138 2.16 16.51 -12.02
CA ARG A 138 1.09 16.21 -11.05
C ARG A 138 0.08 15.19 -11.57
N GLU A 139 -0.31 15.31 -12.83
CA GLU A 139 -1.21 14.34 -13.47
C GLU A 139 -0.54 12.97 -13.61
N GLY A 140 0.77 12.95 -13.88
CA GLY A 140 1.59 11.74 -13.91
C GLY A 140 1.64 11.04 -12.55
N LEU A 141 1.83 11.80 -11.46
CA LEU A 141 1.79 11.29 -10.09
C LEU A 141 0.43 10.66 -9.75
N HIS A 142 -0.67 11.35 -10.09
CA HIS A 142 -2.02 10.85 -9.79
C HIS A 142 -2.27 9.49 -10.47
N LEU A 143 -1.96 9.40 -11.76
CA LEU A 143 -2.08 8.14 -12.50
C LEU A 143 -1.14 7.06 -11.97
N PHE A 144 0.10 7.42 -11.64
CA PHE A 144 1.08 6.49 -11.09
C PHE A 144 0.62 5.89 -9.76
N VAL A 145 0.24 6.70 -8.78
CA VAL A 145 -0.18 6.21 -7.46
C VAL A 145 -1.44 5.35 -7.56
N LEU A 146 -2.39 5.68 -8.44
CA LEU A 146 -3.55 4.83 -8.71
C LEU A 146 -3.16 3.49 -9.33
N ASP A 147 -2.20 3.47 -10.27
CA ASP A 147 -1.68 2.25 -10.86
C ASP A 147 -0.98 1.36 -9.82
N GLN A 148 -0.24 1.97 -8.88
CA GLN A 148 0.33 1.25 -7.74
C GLN A 148 -0.76 0.59 -6.89
N PHE A 149 -1.82 1.30 -6.50
CA PHE A 149 -2.89 0.63 -5.76
C PHE A 149 -3.56 -0.50 -6.57
N TYR A 150 -3.77 -0.30 -7.86
CA TYR A 150 -4.37 -1.30 -8.73
C TYR A 150 -3.49 -2.54 -8.91
N GLY A 151 -2.18 -2.35 -9.09
CA GLY A 151 -1.21 -3.43 -9.15
C GLY A 151 -1.15 -4.23 -7.86
N ALA A 152 -1.16 -3.57 -6.71
CA ALA A 152 -1.14 -4.21 -5.40
C ALA A 152 -2.42 -5.03 -5.16
N LEU A 153 -3.59 -4.52 -5.57
CA LEU A 153 -4.85 -5.26 -5.52
C LEU A 153 -4.83 -6.53 -6.38
N LYS A 154 -4.14 -6.49 -7.52
CA LYS A 154 -3.90 -7.66 -8.39
C LYS A 154 -2.82 -8.62 -7.86
N GLY A 155 -2.20 -8.31 -6.73
CA GLY A 155 -1.10 -9.10 -6.18
C GLY A 155 0.22 -8.93 -6.95
N LYS A 156 0.36 -7.84 -7.72
CA LYS A 156 1.65 -7.47 -8.30
C LYS A 156 2.47 -6.76 -7.21
N GLY A 157 3.63 -7.32 -6.88
CA GLY A 157 4.55 -6.76 -5.89
C GLY A 157 4.26 -7.16 -4.45
N LYS A 158 4.89 -6.47 -3.50
CA LYS A 158 4.80 -6.72 -2.05
C LYS A 158 4.23 -5.49 -1.33
N THR A 159 3.40 -5.73 -0.32
CA THR A 159 2.81 -4.68 0.53
C THR A 159 2.41 -5.27 1.87
N ASN A 160 2.42 -4.45 2.92
CA ASN A 160 1.85 -4.80 4.22
C ASN A 160 0.37 -4.37 4.38
N LEU A 161 -0.20 -3.71 3.36
CA LEU A 161 -1.59 -3.24 3.38
C LEU A 161 -2.56 -4.39 3.15
N SER A 162 -3.69 -4.38 3.86
CA SER A 162 -4.79 -5.28 3.55
C SER A 162 -5.42 -4.90 2.20
N ARG A 163 -6.08 -5.85 1.53
CA ARG A 163 -6.86 -5.56 0.31
C ARG A 163 -7.94 -4.49 0.55
N TRP A 164 -8.43 -4.41 1.78
CA TRP A 164 -9.40 -3.40 2.20
C TRP A 164 -8.78 -2.01 2.33
N ASP A 165 -7.56 -1.91 2.85
CA ASP A 165 -6.80 -0.65 2.87
C ASP A 165 -6.51 -0.16 1.46
N LEU A 166 -6.01 -1.06 0.60
CA LEU A 166 -5.71 -0.73 -0.79
C LEU A 166 -6.94 -0.18 -1.52
N LEU A 167 -8.10 -0.82 -1.36
CA LEU A 167 -9.35 -0.38 -1.99
C LEU A 167 -9.80 0.99 -1.46
N ARG A 168 -9.74 1.20 -0.14
CA ARG A 168 -10.15 2.48 0.48
C ARG A 168 -9.20 3.61 0.12
N LEU A 169 -7.89 3.38 0.14
CA LEU A 169 -6.88 4.35 -0.26
C LEU A 169 -7.01 4.69 -1.74
N TRP A 170 -7.22 3.69 -2.60
CA TRP A 170 -7.50 3.90 -4.02
C TRP A 170 -8.75 4.76 -4.23
N TRP A 171 -9.84 4.45 -3.53
CA TRP A 171 -11.09 5.22 -3.67
C TRP A 171 -10.93 6.64 -3.12
N PHE A 172 -10.30 6.80 -1.96
CA PHE A 172 -9.99 8.10 -1.40
C PHE A 172 -9.16 8.93 -2.38
N PHE A 173 -8.03 8.40 -2.85
CA PHE A 173 -7.12 9.10 -3.75
C PHE A 173 -7.76 9.44 -5.10
N ARG A 174 -8.60 8.56 -5.64
CA ARG A 174 -9.38 8.81 -6.86
C ARG A 174 -10.34 9.99 -6.71
N ASN A 175 -10.91 10.19 -5.53
CA ASN A 175 -11.86 11.28 -5.26
C ASN A 175 -11.18 12.59 -4.85
N VAL A 176 -9.88 12.58 -4.58
CA VAL A 176 -9.11 13.80 -4.29
C VAL A 176 -8.94 14.57 -5.59
N ARG A 177 -9.31 15.86 -5.56
CA ARG A 177 -9.14 16.75 -6.71
C ARG A 177 -7.65 16.99 -6.97
N SER A 178 -7.27 17.13 -8.24
CA SER A 178 -5.86 17.33 -8.64
C SER A 178 -5.20 18.57 -8.03
N ASP A 179 -5.97 19.62 -7.72
CA ASP A 179 -5.47 20.83 -7.04
C ASP A 179 -5.15 20.62 -5.54
N LYS A 180 -5.60 19.50 -4.97
CA LYS A 180 -5.35 19.11 -3.57
C LYS A 180 -4.24 18.06 -3.45
N VAL A 181 -3.57 17.76 -4.56
CA VAL A 181 -2.40 16.89 -4.62
C VAL A 181 -1.15 17.77 -4.72
N ASN A 182 -0.40 17.83 -3.63
CA ASN A 182 0.86 18.56 -3.58
C ASN A 182 2.01 17.59 -3.88
N LEU A 183 2.90 18.00 -4.77
CA LEU A 183 4.12 17.27 -5.09
C LEU A 183 5.31 18.09 -4.61
N VAL A 184 6.13 17.51 -3.74
CA VAL A 184 7.38 18.08 -3.27
C VAL A 184 8.49 17.14 -3.72
N ASP A 185 9.42 17.65 -4.52
CA ASP A 185 10.59 16.92 -4.97
C ASP A 185 11.78 17.36 -4.12
N LEU A 186 12.30 16.48 -3.25
CA LEU A 186 13.45 16.81 -2.40
C LEU A 186 14.66 17.23 -3.23
N GLY A 187 14.79 16.69 -4.44
CA GLY A 187 15.90 16.99 -5.32
C GLY A 187 15.90 18.41 -5.88
N GLN A 188 14.80 19.15 -5.76
CA GLN A 188 14.67 20.55 -6.18
C GLN A 188 14.65 21.51 -4.99
N THR A 189 14.77 21.00 -3.76
CA THR A 189 14.76 21.80 -2.53
C THR A 189 16.18 22.03 -2.01
N SER A 190 16.37 23.07 -1.20
CA SER A 190 17.64 23.35 -0.51
C SER A 190 18.05 22.30 0.53
N ALA A 191 17.23 21.26 0.74
CA ALA A 191 17.49 20.19 1.70
C ALA A 191 18.32 19.04 1.12
N SER A 192 18.67 19.06 -0.17
CA SER A 192 19.51 18.06 -0.84
C SER A 192 20.72 18.74 -1.49
N GLU A 193 21.93 18.24 -1.21
CA GLU A 193 23.18 18.73 -1.76
C GLU A 193 23.82 17.66 -2.64
N LEU A 194 24.28 18.04 -3.83
CA LEU A 194 25.04 17.14 -4.71
C LEU A 194 26.48 17.11 -4.24
N ILE A 195 27.00 15.92 -3.94
CA ILE A 195 28.41 15.71 -3.60
C ILE A 195 29.02 14.78 -4.63
N ASP A 196 30.13 15.20 -5.23
CA ASP A 196 30.94 14.34 -6.09
C ASP A 196 31.82 13.45 -5.20
N LEU A 197 31.67 12.14 -5.33
CA LEU A 197 32.46 11.16 -4.60
C LEU A 197 33.86 11.01 -5.23
N PRO A 198 34.87 10.55 -4.46
CA PRO A 198 36.24 10.37 -4.96
C PRO A 198 36.38 9.36 -6.11
N ASP A 199 35.37 8.52 -6.32
CA ASP A 199 35.29 7.52 -7.41
C ASP A 199 34.69 8.09 -8.71
N GLY A 200 34.35 9.38 -8.75
CA GLY A 200 33.72 10.05 -9.88
C GLY A 200 32.22 9.80 -10.00
N THR A 201 31.60 9.11 -9.03
CA THR A 201 30.15 8.97 -8.98
C THR A 201 29.51 10.13 -8.23
N GLN A 202 28.27 10.48 -8.58
CA GLN A 202 27.52 11.53 -7.88
C GLN A 202 26.67 10.91 -6.78
N ALA A 203 26.65 11.56 -5.62
CA ALA A 203 25.82 11.24 -4.47
C ALA A 203 24.94 12.43 -4.09
N ARG A 204 23.81 12.14 -3.45
CA ARG A 204 22.86 13.13 -2.96
C ARG A 204 22.38 12.86 -1.54
#